data_AF-A0A1C1A7L0-F1
#
_entry.id   AF-A0A1C1A7L0-F1
#
_cell.length_a   1.000
_cell.length_b   1.000
_cell.length_c   1.000
_cell.angle_alpha   90.00
_cell.angle_beta   90.00
_cell.angle_gamma   90.00
#
_symmetry.space_group_name_H-M   'P 1'
#
loop_
_entity.id
_entity.type
_entity.pdbx_description
1 polymer ?
#
loop_
_entity_poly.entity_id
_entity_poly.type
_entity_poly.pdbx_seq_one_letter_code
_entity_poly.pdbx_strand_id
1 'polypeptide(L)'
;MIIEPGMDSGPAIHDVISNGKEINWIVDNSRDAWSTDKGKTEYVCKLIRIHERDSDFIDVELSKCKNYKDDDQLRVLSFRKEKL
;
A
#
# COMPACT_ATOMS: atom_id res chain seq x y z
N MET A 1 13.68 23.10 27.81
CA MET A 1 13.29 22.70 26.45
C MET A 1 13.13 21.19 26.48
N ILE A 2 11.90 20.71 26.59
CA ILE A 2 11.59 19.29 26.48
C ILE A 2 11.49 19.06 24.98
N ILE A 3 12.45 18.34 24.40
CA ILE A 3 12.30 17.83 23.03
C ILE A 3 11.25 16.74 23.17
N GLU A 4 10.02 17.03 22.77
CA GLU A 4 9.00 16.01 22.60
C GLU A 4 9.63 14.90 21.76
N PRO A 5 9.46 13.61 22.11
CA PRO A 5 9.97 12.55 21.26
C PRO A 5 9.33 12.77 19.90
N GLY A 6 10.13 13.27 18.94
CA GLY A 6 9.68 13.45 17.58
C GLY A 6 9.16 12.09 17.19
N MET A 7 7.85 11.98 16.95
CA MET A 7 7.28 10.80 16.34
C MET A 7 8.20 10.49 15.17
N ASP A 8 8.84 9.32 15.19
CA ASP A 8 9.64 8.84 14.08
C ASP A 8 8.66 8.54 12.94
N SER A 9 8.21 9.62 12.29
CA SER A 9 7.20 9.62 11.27
C SER A 9 7.89 9.28 9.95
N GLY A 10 7.76 8.04 9.54
CA GLY A 10 8.20 7.55 8.25
C GLY A 10 7.03 7.41 7.29
N PRO A 11 7.27 7.23 5.99
CA PRO A 11 6.21 6.78 5.09
C PRO A 11 5.69 5.41 5.53
N ALA A 12 4.49 5.04 5.07
CA ALA A 12 3.98 3.68 5.19
C ALA A 12 5.00 2.67 4.64
N ILE A 13 5.17 1.56 5.34
CA ILE A 13 6.07 0.48 4.93
C ILE A 13 5.26 -0.53 4.12
N HIS A 14 5.80 -0.91 2.97
CA HIS A 14 5.22 -1.91 2.10
C HIS A 14 6.14 -3.13 2.00
N ASP A 15 5.68 -4.26 2.52
CA ASP A 15 6.36 -5.56 2.37
C ASP A 15 5.61 -6.41 1.35
N VAL A 16 6.33 -6.91 0.35
CA VAL A 16 5.73 -7.67 -0.76
C VAL A 16 6.45 -9.00 -0.93
N ILE A 17 5.71 -10.09 -0.74
CA ILE A 17 6.21 -11.46 -0.87
C ILE A 17 5.35 -12.17 -1.91
N SER A 18 5.98 -12.81 -2.90
CA SER A 18 5.26 -13.64 -3.86
C SER A 18 5.87 -15.04 -3.95
N ASN A 19 5.00 -16.03 -4.09
CA ASN A 19 5.38 -17.41 -4.40
C ASN A 19 5.13 -17.78 -5.88
N GLY A 20 4.85 -16.80 -6.73
CA GLY A 20 4.50 -16.99 -8.15
C GLY A 20 3.04 -17.36 -8.43
N LYS A 21 2.25 -17.69 -7.40
CA LYS A 21 0.80 -17.95 -7.51
C LYS A 21 -0.02 -16.92 -6.73
N GLU A 22 0.50 -16.50 -5.59
CA GLU A 22 -0.10 -15.56 -4.67
C GLU A 22 0.91 -14.46 -4.34
N ILE A 23 0.37 -13.30 -4.02
CA ILE A 23 1.05 -12.08 -3.62
C ILE A 23 0.53 -11.77 -2.22
N ASN A 24 1.42 -11.80 -1.25
CA ASN A 24 1.18 -11.28 0.08
C ASN A 24 1.75 -9.87 0.15
N TRP A 25 0.87 -8.88 0.26
CA TRP A 25 1.21 -7.47 0.32
C TRP A 25 0.78 -6.90 1.67
N ILE A 26 1.74 -6.43 2.46
CA ILE A 26 1.50 -5.87 3.78
C ILE A 26 1.72 -4.37 3.71
N VAL A 27 0.73 -3.61 4.18
CA VAL A 27 0.81 -2.16 4.36
C VAL A 27 0.87 -1.89 5.86
N ASP A 28 2.00 -1.39 6.33
CA ASP A 28 2.22 -1.03 7.73
C ASP A 28 2.25 0.50 7.88
N ASN A 29 1.17 1.04 8.41
CA ASN A 29 0.99 2.47 8.63
C ASN A 29 1.41 2.91 10.03
N SER A 30 1.98 2.03 10.86
CA SER A 30 2.31 2.33 12.26
C SER A 30 3.30 3.48 12.43
N ARG A 31 4.12 3.73 11.40
CA ARG A 31 5.09 4.85 11.35
C ARG A 31 4.59 6.06 10.58
N ASP A 32 3.51 5.94 9.83
CA ASP A 32 2.97 7.08 9.08
C ASP A 32 2.15 7.96 10.01
N ALA A 33 2.70 9.12 10.39
CA ALA A 33 2.02 10.09 11.26
C ALA A 33 0.70 10.61 10.68
N TRP A 34 0.56 10.66 9.36
CA TRP A 34 -0.61 11.20 8.67
C TRP A 34 -1.68 10.15 8.34
N SER A 35 -1.37 8.85 8.46
CA SER A 35 -2.38 7.81 8.31
C SER A 35 -3.41 7.84 9.44
N THR A 36 -4.69 7.75 9.09
CA THR A 36 -5.79 7.61 10.06
C THR A 36 -5.84 6.21 10.68
N ASP A 37 -5.38 5.19 9.94
CA ASP A 37 -5.22 3.82 10.43
C ASP A 37 -3.75 3.57 10.73
N LYS A 38 -3.40 3.32 12.00
CA LYS A 38 -2.03 3.02 12.44
C LYS A 38 -1.72 1.51 12.42
N GLY A 39 -2.64 0.70 11.94
CA GLY A 39 -2.51 -0.74 11.89
C GLY A 39 -1.61 -1.24 10.77
N LYS A 40 -1.53 -2.57 10.70
CA LYS A 40 -1.02 -3.31 9.55
C LYS A 40 -2.19 -3.94 8.82
N THR A 41 -2.21 -3.81 7.50
CA THR A 41 -3.20 -4.47 6.65
C THR A 41 -2.49 -5.45 5.75
N GLU A 42 -2.95 -6.71 5.75
CA GLU A 42 -2.42 -7.77 4.91
C GLU A 42 -3.39 -8.08 3.77
N TYR A 43 -2.89 -8.07 2.53
CA TYR A 43 -3.62 -8.41 1.33
C TYR A 43 -3.00 -9.67 0.71
N VAL A 44 -3.78 -10.76 0.68
CA VAL A 44 -3.38 -12.00 -0.01
C VAL A 44 -4.15 -12.09 -1.32
N CYS A 45 -3.48 -11.80 -2.43
CA CYS A 45 -4.09 -11.61 -3.75
C CYS A 45 -3.39 -12.46 -4.81
N LYS A 46 -4.03 -12.62 -5.98
CA LYS A 46 -3.44 -13.38 -7.11
C LYS A 46 -2.95 -12.51 -8.24
N LEU A 47 -3.44 -11.28 -8.33
CA LEU A 47 -3.12 -10.37 -9.42
C LEU A 47 -2.71 -9.00 -8.88
N ILE A 48 -1.73 -8.42 -9.55
CA ILE A 48 -1.28 -7.04 -9.37
C ILE A 48 -1.30 -6.36 -10.73
N ARG A 49 -1.74 -5.11 -10.77
CA ARG A 49 -1.66 -4.27 -11.97
C ARG A 49 -1.17 -2.88 -11.63
N ILE A 50 -0.50 -2.27 -12.59
CA ILE A 50 -0.21 -0.85 -12.60
C ILE A 50 -1.32 -0.18 -13.41
N HIS A 51 -2.00 0.80 -12.81
CA HIS A 51 -3.07 1.55 -13.45
C HIS A 51 -2.68 3.02 -13.57
N GLU A 52 -2.59 3.53 -14.79
CA GLU A 52 -2.51 4.97 -15.01
C GLU A 52 -3.86 5.61 -14.69
N ARG A 53 -3.95 6.28 -13.55
CA ARG A 53 -5.20 6.91 -13.10
C ARG A 53 -5.52 8.16 -13.92
N ASP A 54 -4.52 9.01 -14.12
CA ASP A 54 -4.63 10.30 -14.80
C ASP A 54 -3.28 10.72 -15.42
N SER A 55 -3.13 11.97 -15.84
CA SER A 55 -1.90 12.49 -16.43
C SER A 55 -0.72 12.49 -15.46
N ASP A 56 -0.98 12.53 -14.15
CA ASP A 56 0.02 12.87 -13.15
C ASP A 56 0.31 11.68 -12.23
N PHE A 57 -0.59 10.68 -12.14
CA PHE A 57 -0.49 9.60 -11.17
C PHE A 57 -0.56 8.20 -11.77
N ILE A 58 0.14 7.29 -11.11
CA ILE A 58 0.07 5.85 -11.30
C ILE A 58 -0.34 5.21 -9.97
N ASP A 59 -1.30 4.31 -10.05
CA ASP A 59 -1.80 3.52 -8.94
C ASP A 59 -1.34 2.06 -9.08
N VAL A 60 -0.96 1.43 -7.97
CA VAL A 60 -0.74 -0.01 -7.89
C VAL A 60 -1.96 -0.63 -7.24
N GLU A 61 -2.56 -1.57 -7.95
CA GLU A 61 -3.81 -2.20 -7.55
C GLU A 61 -3.67 -3.72 -7.47
N LEU A 62 -4.32 -4.30 -6.47
CA LEU A 62 -4.42 -5.73 -6.25
C LEU A 62 -5.84 -6.20 -6.55
N SER A 63 -5.96 -7.40 -7.10
CA SER A 63 -7.27 -8.03 -7.37
C SER A 63 -7.24 -9.53 -7.17
N LYS A 64 -8.43 -10.14 -7.13
CA LYS A 64 -8.64 -11.55 -6.73
C LYS A 64 -8.04 -11.83 -5.35
N CYS A 65 -8.41 -10.97 -4.40
CA CYS A 65 -7.90 -10.98 -3.03
C CYS A 65 -8.78 -11.82 -2.11
N LYS A 66 -8.16 -12.53 -1.16
CA LYS A 66 -8.88 -13.30 -0.15
C LYS A 66 -9.73 -12.38 0.73
N ASN A 67 -11.00 -12.75 0.96
CA ASN A 67 -11.99 -11.97 1.71
C ASN A 67 -12.49 -10.67 1.04
N TYR A 68 -12.15 -10.48 -0.25
CA TYR A 68 -12.70 -9.43 -1.09
C TYR A 68 -13.45 -10.06 -2.27
N LYS A 69 -14.23 -9.28 -3.00
CA LYS A 69 -14.88 -9.79 -4.22
C LYS A 69 -13.84 -9.95 -5.32
N ASP A 70 -14.09 -10.87 -6.24
CA ASP A 70 -13.15 -11.18 -7.32
C ASP A 70 -12.93 -10.00 -8.28
N ASP A 71 -13.91 -9.11 -8.40
CA ASP A 71 -13.90 -7.90 -9.21
C ASP A 71 -13.36 -6.66 -8.48
N ASP A 72 -13.09 -6.74 -7.17
CA ASP A 72 -12.54 -5.63 -6.41
C ASP A 72 -11.13 -5.28 -6.90
N GLN A 73 -10.90 -3.99 -7.10
CA GLN A 73 -9.58 -3.40 -7.39
C GLN A 73 -9.12 -2.61 -6.17
N LEU A 74 -8.24 -3.22 -5.37
CA LEU A 74 -7.73 -2.63 -4.14
C LEU A 74 -6.48 -1.82 -4.43
N ARG A 75 -6.60 -0.49 -4.40
CA ARG A 75 -5.44 0.39 -4.52
C ARG A 75 -4.62 0.38 -3.24
N VAL A 76 -3.37 -0.07 -3.35
CA VAL A 76 -2.44 -0.19 -2.20
C VAL A 76 -1.32 0.85 -2.21
N LEU A 77 -1.01 1.43 -3.37
CA LEU A 77 0.00 2.47 -3.51
C LEU A 77 -0.41 3.44 -4.63
N SER A 78 -0.05 4.70 -4.49
CA SER A 78 -0.19 5.72 -5.54
C SER A 78 1.06 6.59 -5.55
N PHE A 79 1.61 6.85 -6.72
CA PHE A 79 2.76 7.74 -6.88
C PHE A 79 2.58 8.63 -8.09
N ARG A 80 3.23 9.81 -8.03
CA ARG A 80 3.26 10.73 -9.15
C ARG A 80 4.21 10.23 -10.22
N LYS A 81 3.81 10.32 -11.48
CA LYS A 81 4.62 9.94 -12.65
C LYS A 81 5.94 10.71 -12.70
N GLU A 82 5.96 11.95 -12.23
CA GLU A 82 7.17 12.80 -12.18
C GLU A 82 8.29 12.28 -11.25
N LYS A 83 7.99 11.30 -10.38
CA LYS A 83 8.94 10.75 -9.41
C LYS A 83 9.54 9.39 -9.82
N LEU A 84 9.25 8.93 -11.04
CA LEU A 84 9.82 7.72 -11.65
C LEU A 84 10.95 8.09 -12.60
#